data_AF-A0A087KP48-F1
#
_entry.id   AF-A0A087KP48-F1
#
_cell.length_a   1.000
_cell.length_b   1.000
_cell.length_c   1.000
_cell.angle_alpha   90.00
_cell.angle_beta   90.00
_cell.angle_gamma   90.00
#
_symmetry.space_group_name_H-M   'P 1'
#
loop_
_entity.id
_entity.type
_entity.pdbx_description
1 polymer ?
#
loop_
_entity_poly.entity_id
_entity_poly.type
_entity_poly.pdbx_seq_one_letter_code
_entity_poly.pdbx_strand_id
1 'polypeptide(L)'
;MRQKTIKAILAHAESAFPTECCGLVGERPLEGRQFILGHADCWSLIMDYYRQQYGIILPNYSVDRHWWEEGENLYMENWHECGFREFYGPPQPGDVVIMQISAPVPNHAGILLEGNMLLHHLCGQLSQRIPYGGYYQERMVKILRFKDMLSRPDKAPTY
;
A
#
# COMPACT_ATOMS: atom_id res chain seq x y z
N MET A 1 -15.92 -28.63 0.52
CA MET A 1 -14.64 -29.34 0.30
C MET A 1 -13.41 -28.54 0.77
N ARG A 2 -13.36 -27.21 0.54
CA ARG A 2 -12.25 -26.31 0.96
C ARG A 2 -11.93 -26.25 2.47
N GLN A 3 -12.93 -26.44 3.35
CA GLN A 3 -12.75 -26.30 4.80
C GLN A 3 -11.79 -27.34 5.40
N LYS A 4 -11.86 -28.59 4.92
CA LYS A 4 -11.03 -29.69 5.44
C LYS A 4 -9.56 -29.48 5.10
N THR A 5 -9.28 -29.00 3.89
CA THR A 5 -7.93 -28.65 3.44
C THR A 5 -7.35 -27.49 4.23
N ILE A 6 -8.12 -26.41 4.42
CA ILE A 6 -7.66 -25.26 5.23
C ILE A 6 -7.37 -25.68 6.67
N LYS A 7 -8.25 -26.49 7.28
CA LYS A 7 -8.06 -26.98 8.65
C LYS A 7 -6.79 -27.85 8.77
N ALA A 8 -6.51 -28.68 7.77
CA ALA A 8 -5.31 -29.51 7.74
C ALA A 8 -4.02 -28.68 7.60
N ILE A 9 -4.05 -27.63 6.76
CA ILE A 9 -2.91 -26.71 6.60
C ILE A 9 -2.62 -25.97 7.91
N LEU A 10 -3.66 -25.45 8.58
CA LEU A 10 -3.50 -24.74 9.86
C LEU A 10 -2.98 -25.67 10.97
N ALA A 11 -3.50 -26.89 11.07
CA ALA A 11 -3.06 -27.86 12.07
C ALA A 11 -1.58 -28.26 11.88
N HIS A 12 -1.14 -28.41 10.64
CA HIS A 12 0.27 -28.65 10.33
C HIS A 12 1.14 -27.45 10.75
N ALA A 13 0.75 -26.24 10.35
CA ALA A 13 1.48 -25.01 10.68
C ALA A 13 1.66 -24.82 12.19
N GLU A 14 0.63 -25.13 13.00
CA GLU A 14 0.71 -25.09 14.47
C GLU A 14 1.67 -26.14 15.04
N SER A 15 1.58 -27.38 14.55
CA SER A 15 2.45 -28.48 15.04
C SER A 15 3.92 -28.34 14.66
N ALA A 16 4.21 -27.63 13.57
CA ALA A 16 5.56 -27.49 13.02
C ALA A 16 6.27 -26.22 13.49
N PHE A 17 5.61 -25.31 14.21
CA PHE A 17 6.26 -24.16 14.81
C PHE A 17 7.04 -24.56 16.07
N PRO A 18 8.31 -24.12 16.26
CA PRO A 18 9.10 -23.19 15.45
C PRO A 18 10.06 -23.87 14.46
N THR A 19 9.98 -25.18 14.28
CA THR A 19 10.95 -25.97 13.52
C THR A 19 10.86 -25.79 12.00
N GLU A 20 9.68 -25.44 11.48
CA GLU A 20 9.44 -25.18 10.06
C GLU A 20 8.47 -23.99 9.88
N CYS A 21 8.77 -23.10 8.93
CA CYS A 21 7.87 -22.01 8.53
C CYS A 21 6.86 -22.50 7.48
N CYS A 22 6.19 -23.62 7.73
CA CYS A 22 5.20 -24.17 6.82
C CYS A 22 3.85 -23.49 7.07
N GLY A 23 3.64 -22.32 6.45
CA GLY A 23 2.31 -21.71 6.36
C GLY A 23 1.84 -20.95 7.60
N LEU A 24 2.73 -20.15 8.20
CA LEU A 24 2.29 -19.04 9.05
C LEU A 24 1.41 -18.13 8.17
N VAL A 25 0.09 -18.19 8.35
CA VAL A 25 -0.87 -17.21 7.81
C VAL A 25 -0.73 -15.93 8.65
N GLY A 26 0.49 -15.41 8.71
CA GLY A 26 0.79 -14.09 9.22
C GLY A 26 0.59 -13.08 8.10
N GLU A 27 0.32 -11.83 8.48
CA GLU A 27 0.26 -10.76 7.49
C GLU A 27 1.63 -10.63 6.82
N ARG A 28 1.64 -10.68 5.48
CA ARG A 28 2.89 -10.65 4.72
C ARG A 28 3.59 -9.31 4.98
N PRO A 29 4.90 -9.28 5.29
CA PRO A 29 5.64 -8.03 5.48
C PRO A 29 5.41 -7.07 4.32
N LEU A 30 5.28 -5.77 4.60
CA LEU A 30 5.03 -4.74 3.59
C LEU A 30 6.27 -4.40 2.76
N GLU A 31 7.45 -4.75 3.25
CA GLU A 31 8.75 -4.54 2.60
C GLU A 31 9.29 -5.86 1.99
N GLY A 32 10.18 -5.74 1.01
CA GLY A 32 10.85 -6.86 0.35
C GLY A 32 9.99 -7.63 -0.66
N ARG A 33 8.85 -7.10 -1.09
CA ARG A 33 7.94 -7.79 -2.02
C ARG A 33 8.42 -7.63 -3.46
N GLN A 34 8.34 -8.70 -4.24
CA GLN A 34 8.57 -8.66 -5.69
C GLN A 34 7.45 -7.89 -6.38
N PHE A 35 7.80 -7.03 -7.34
CA PHE A 35 6.82 -6.24 -8.10
C PHE A 35 6.18 -7.08 -9.20
N ILE A 36 4.86 -7.10 -9.23
CA ILE A 36 4.06 -7.69 -10.31
C ILE A 36 2.89 -6.74 -10.57
N LEU A 37 2.90 -6.09 -11.74
CA LEU A 37 1.83 -5.15 -12.11
C LEU A 37 0.45 -5.84 -12.06
N GLY A 38 -0.55 -5.18 -11.47
CA GLY A 38 -1.90 -5.74 -11.35
C GLY A 38 -2.12 -6.65 -10.12
N HIS A 39 -1.04 -7.10 -9.46
CA HIS A 39 -1.11 -8.16 -8.44
C HIS A 39 -0.33 -7.84 -7.16
N ALA A 40 0.92 -7.42 -7.31
CA ALA A 40 1.86 -7.05 -6.26
C ALA A 40 2.55 -5.76 -6.68
N ASP A 41 1.76 -4.70 -6.82
CA ASP A 41 2.17 -3.37 -7.26
C ASP A 41 2.00 -2.31 -6.15
N CYS A 42 2.27 -1.05 -6.49
CA CYS A 42 2.13 0.10 -5.61
C CYS A 42 0.73 0.23 -4.99
N TRP A 43 -0.35 -0.02 -5.74
CA TRP A 43 -1.71 0.05 -5.20
C TRP A 43 -2.01 -1.14 -4.27
N SER A 44 -1.60 -2.35 -4.64
CA SER A 44 -1.74 -3.53 -3.79
C SER A 44 -1.04 -3.37 -2.44
N LEU A 45 0.12 -2.70 -2.41
CA LEU A 45 0.84 -2.39 -1.19
C LEU A 45 0.05 -1.41 -0.30
N ILE A 46 -0.60 -0.41 -0.90
CA ILE A 46 -1.47 0.54 -0.17
C ILE A 46 -2.68 -0.18 0.41
N MET A 47 -3.35 -1.02 -0.39
CA MET A 47 -4.48 -1.83 0.08
C MET A 47 -4.08 -2.70 1.27
N ASP A 48 -2.93 -3.37 1.19
CA ASP A 48 -2.43 -4.19 2.28
C ASP A 48 -2.08 -3.35 3.51
N TYR A 49 -1.39 -2.22 3.37
CA TYR A 49 -1.09 -1.35 4.50
C TYR A 49 -2.37 -0.91 5.23
N TYR A 50 -3.37 -0.42 4.49
CA TYR A 50 -4.63 0.05 5.09
C TYR A 50 -5.39 -1.09 5.78
N ARG A 51 -5.37 -2.29 5.20
CA ARG A 51 -5.97 -3.48 5.81
C ARG A 51 -5.23 -3.89 7.09
N GLN A 52 -3.91 -3.99 7.04
CA GLN A 52 -3.07 -4.45 8.16
C GLN A 52 -3.08 -3.45 9.33
N GLN A 53 -2.93 -2.15 9.04
CA GLN A 53 -2.76 -1.11 10.06
C GLN A 53 -4.08 -0.56 10.61
N TYR A 54 -5.13 -0.52 9.78
CA TYR A 54 -6.38 0.15 10.13
C TYR A 54 -7.63 -0.73 9.98
N GLY A 55 -7.49 -1.97 9.46
CA GLY A 55 -8.63 -2.83 9.16
C GLY A 55 -9.51 -2.31 8.01
N ILE A 56 -9.00 -1.39 7.19
CA ILE A 56 -9.74 -0.74 6.10
C ILE A 56 -9.53 -1.53 4.81
N ILE A 57 -10.63 -1.92 4.16
CA ILE A 57 -10.60 -2.57 2.84
C ILE A 57 -10.81 -1.50 1.77
N LEU A 58 -9.76 -1.22 1.01
CA LEU A 58 -9.82 -0.34 -0.15
C LEU A 58 -10.26 -1.12 -1.40
N PRO A 59 -10.98 -0.49 -2.34
CA PRO A 59 -11.29 -1.10 -3.63
C PRO A 59 -10.01 -1.37 -4.44
N ASN A 60 -10.00 -2.44 -5.21
CA ASN A 60 -8.88 -2.79 -6.08
C ASN A 60 -9.08 -2.22 -7.49
N TYR A 61 -8.23 -1.26 -7.86
CA TYR A 61 -8.17 -0.67 -9.20
C TYR A 61 -6.87 -1.06 -9.94
N SER A 62 -6.07 -1.97 -9.39
CA SER A 62 -4.88 -2.50 -10.07
C SER A 62 -5.28 -3.25 -11.33
N VAL A 63 -4.52 -3.01 -12.39
CA VAL A 63 -4.67 -3.64 -13.71
C VAL A 63 -3.30 -4.14 -14.18
N ASP A 64 -3.26 -5.19 -14.98
CA ASP A 64 -2.06 -5.91 -15.41
C ASP A 64 -1.37 -5.34 -16.66
N ARG A 65 -1.73 -4.11 -17.07
CA ARG A 65 -1.16 -3.39 -18.23
C ARG A 65 -0.64 -2.02 -17.84
N HIS A 66 0.22 -1.47 -18.70
CA HIS A 66 0.84 -0.14 -18.53
C HIS A 66 -0.14 0.98 -18.94
N TRP A 67 -1.26 1.10 -18.21
CA TRP A 67 -2.34 2.06 -18.49
C TRP A 67 -1.87 3.52 -18.60
N TRP A 68 -0.75 3.88 -17.96
CA TRP A 68 -0.15 5.20 -18.05
C TRP A 68 0.47 5.53 -19.42
N GLU A 69 0.75 4.52 -20.25
CA GLU A 69 1.21 4.70 -21.63
C GLU A 69 0.06 5.06 -22.57
N GLU A 70 -1.16 4.66 -22.22
CA GLU A 70 -2.40 4.94 -22.97
C GLU A 70 -3.06 6.27 -22.54
N GLY A 71 -2.50 6.94 -21.52
CA GLY A 71 -2.96 8.24 -21.04
C GLY A 71 -4.12 8.18 -20.04
N GLU A 72 -4.49 6.99 -19.57
CA GLU A 72 -5.48 6.83 -18.50
C GLU A 72 -4.95 7.39 -17.18
N ASN A 73 -5.86 7.85 -16.30
CA ASN A 73 -5.46 8.53 -15.07
C ASN A 73 -6.09 7.89 -13.82
N LEU A 74 -5.86 6.57 -13.67
CA LEU A 74 -6.54 5.74 -12.67
C LEU A 74 -6.43 6.31 -11.25
N TYR A 75 -5.27 6.86 -10.87
CA TYR A 75 -5.14 7.46 -9.55
C TYR A 75 -6.03 8.67 -9.37
N MET A 76 -6.05 9.58 -10.35
CA MET A 76 -6.79 10.84 -10.27
C MET A 76 -8.29 10.68 -10.44
N GLU A 77 -8.73 9.61 -11.11
CA GLU A 77 -10.14 9.28 -11.30
C GLU A 77 -10.75 8.56 -10.09
N ASN A 78 -9.97 7.73 -9.38
CA ASN A 78 -10.53 6.80 -8.38
C ASN A 78 -10.27 7.17 -6.91
N TRP A 79 -9.28 8.01 -6.60
CA TRP A 79 -8.87 8.29 -5.21
C TRP A 79 -10.02 8.76 -4.32
N HIS A 80 -10.93 9.58 -4.85
CA HIS A 80 -12.04 10.13 -4.07
C HIS A 80 -13.06 9.04 -3.70
N GLU A 81 -13.34 8.12 -4.61
CA GLU A 81 -14.24 6.98 -4.40
C GLU A 81 -13.66 5.96 -3.41
N CYS A 82 -12.33 5.79 -3.40
CA CYS A 82 -11.62 5.01 -2.38
C CYS A 82 -11.81 5.55 -0.95
N GLY A 83 -12.33 6.78 -0.79
CA GLY A 83 -12.51 7.41 0.52
C GLY A 83 -11.38 8.34 0.94
N PHE A 84 -10.44 8.65 0.04
CA PHE A 84 -9.42 9.65 0.29
C PHE A 84 -9.95 11.07 0.09
N ARG A 85 -9.43 12.02 0.87
CA ARG A 85 -9.79 13.43 0.85
C ARG A 85 -8.54 14.29 0.92
N GLU A 86 -8.64 15.47 0.33
CA GLU A 86 -7.68 16.54 0.61
C GLU A 86 -7.85 17.02 2.05
N PHE A 87 -6.79 17.56 2.62
CA PHE A 87 -6.76 18.06 3.99
C PHE A 87 -5.89 19.32 4.07
N TYR A 88 -6.00 20.04 5.19
CA TYR A 88 -5.18 21.18 5.51
C TYR A 88 -4.26 20.85 6.69
N GLY A 89 -3.02 21.32 6.64
CA GLY A 89 -2.02 21.08 7.68
C GLY A 89 -0.88 20.16 7.23
N PRO A 90 0.01 19.77 8.15
CA PRO A 90 1.15 18.92 7.81
C PRO A 90 0.68 17.48 7.48
N PRO A 91 1.38 16.80 6.54
CA PRO A 91 1.19 15.37 6.32
C PRO A 91 1.48 14.56 7.59
N GLN A 92 0.79 13.43 7.73
CA GLN A 92 0.89 12.52 8.85
C GLN A 92 1.15 11.09 8.37
N PRO A 93 1.65 10.20 9.25
CA PRO A 93 1.72 8.78 8.95
C PRO A 93 0.36 8.22 8.52
N GLY A 94 0.37 7.42 7.45
CA GLY A 94 -0.82 6.85 6.82
C GLY A 94 -1.33 7.67 5.64
N ASP A 95 -0.92 8.93 5.47
CA ASP A 95 -1.30 9.70 4.28
C ASP A 95 -0.73 9.07 3.00
N VAL A 96 -1.54 9.05 1.95
CA VAL A 96 -1.14 8.54 0.64
C VAL A 96 -0.60 9.68 -0.20
N VAL A 97 0.59 9.49 -0.76
CA VAL A 97 1.19 10.40 -1.73
C VAL A 97 1.07 9.81 -3.13
N ILE A 98 0.43 10.55 -4.03
CA ILE A 98 0.35 10.25 -5.47
C ILE A 98 1.48 11.01 -6.16
N MET A 99 2.21 10.32 -7.03
CA MET A 99 3.38 10.80 -7.74
C MET A 99 3.30 10.51 -9.24
N GLN A 100 3.99 11.34 -10.02
CA GLN A 100 4.21 11.14 -11.44
C GLN A 100 5.67 10.78 -11.69
N ILE A 101 5.93 9.51 -12.03
CA ILE A 101 7.27 8.95 -12.19
C ILE A 101 7.45 8.45 -13.62
N SER A 102 8.25 9.17 -14.40
CA SER A 102 8.68 8.80 -15.76
C SER A 102 7.52 8.42 -16.71
N ALA A 103 6.36 9.05 -16.51
CA ALA A 103 5.13 8.81 -17.28
C ALA A 103 4.42 10.15 -17.56
N PRO A 104 3.57 10.24 -18.59
CA PRO A 104 2.82 11.46 -18.91
C PRO A 104 1.70 11.78 -17.89
N VAL A 105 1.35 10.82 -17.03
CA VAL A 105 0.27 10.90 -16.04
C VAL A 105 0.75 10.43 -14.66
N PRO A 106 0.08 10.85 -13.56
CA PRO A 106 0.33 10.30 -12.23
C PRO A 106 0.14 8.78 -12.22
N ASN A 107 1.22 8.03 -12.00
CA ASN A 107 1.28 6.58 -12.22
C ASN A 107 1.84 5.81 -11.01
N HIS A 108 2.19 6.50 -9.94
CA HIS A 108 2.76 5.86 -8.76
C HIS A 108 2.14 6.42 -7.49
N ALA A 109 2.04 5.59 -6.46
CA ALA A 109 1.60 6.00 -5.14
C ALA A 109 2.39 5.30 -4.04
N GLY A 110 2.44 5.95 -2.87
CA GLY A 110 3.04 5.39 -1.68
C GLY A 110 2.42 5.98 -0.42
N ILE A 111 2.91 5.55 0.74
CA ILE A 111 2.36 5.89 2.05
C ILE A 111 3.43 6.58 2.87
N LEU A 112 3.09 7.74 3.42
CA LEU A 112 3.93 8.43 4.38
C LEU A 112 3.90 7.68 5.70
N LEU A 113 5.07 7.48 6.28
CA LEU A 113 5.28 6.83 7.57
C LEU A 113 5.94 7.82 8.55
N GLU A 114 5.97 7.43 9.81
CA GLU A 114 6.72 8.15 10.84
C GLU A 114 8.18 8.35 10.46
N GLY A 115 8.73 9.49 10.89
CA GLY A 115 10.11 9.88 10.61
C GLY A 115 10.34 10.38 9.19
N ASN A 116 9.30 10.91 8.52
CA ASN A 116 9.37 11.40 7.14
C ASN A 116 9.88 10.31 6.17
N MET A 117 9.28 9.12 6.28
CA MET A 117 9.63 7.97 5.45
C MET A 117 8.49 7.69 4.47
N LEU A 118 8.81 7.11 3.32
CA LEU A 118 7.89 6.69 2.28
C LEU A 118 7.97 5.17 2.15
N LEU A 119 6.85 4.50 2.36
CA LEU A 119 6.65 3.11 1.96
C LEU A 119 6.06 3.10 0.55
N HIS A 120 6.74 2.44 -0.39
CA HIS A 120 6.26 2.35 -1.76
C HIS A 120 6.75 1.07 -2.44
N HIS A 121 6.13 0.75 -3.58
CA HIS A 121 6.52 -0.38 -4.43
C HIS A 121 6.68 0.09 -5.86
N LEU A 122 7.87 0.58 -6.20
CA LEU A 122 8.13 1.10 -7.54
C LEU A 122 8.29 -0.05 -8.54
N CYS A 123 7.81 0.15 -9.77
CA CYS A 123 7.99 -0.82 -10.85
C CYS A 123 9.46 -1.21 -11.02
N GLY A 124 9.74 -2.52 -11.08
CA GLY A 124 11.10 -3.06 -11.18
C GLY A 124 11.92 -3.07 -9.89
N GLN A 125 11.34 -2.70 -8.75
CA GLN A 125 12.00 -2.70 -7.44
C GLN A 125 11.26 -3.54 -6.41
N LEU A 126 11.94 -3.91 -5.33
CA LEU A 126 11.27 -4.46 -4.16
C LEU A 126 10.45 -3.37 -3.46
N SER A 127 9.37 -3.76 -2.78
CA SER A 127 8.71 -2.82 -1.86
C SER A 127 9.68 -2.43 -0.75
N GLN A 128 9.74 -1.16 -0.41
CA GLN A 128 10.76 -0.65 0.51
C GLN A 128 10.29 0.60 1.24
N ARG A 129 10.89 0.82 2.40
CA ARG A 129 10.80 2.08 3.14
C ARG A 129 12.05 2.92 2.91
N ILE A 130 11.87 4.15 2.44
CA ILE A 130 12.95 5.09 2.13
C ILE A 130 12.66 6.49 2.71
N PRO A 131 13.65 7.37 2.91
CA PRO A 131 13.38 8.76 3.28
C PRO A 131 12.51 9.46 2.22
N TYR A 132 11.46 10.16 2.66
CA TYR A 132 10.63 10.96 1.78
C TYR A 132 11.26 12.33 1.54
N GLY A 133 11.68 12.60 0.30
CA GLY A 133 12.32 13.85 -0.08
C GLY A 133 12.89 13.78 -1.50
N GLY A 134 13.54 14.88 -1.93
CA GLY A 134 14.24 14.97 -3.21
C GLY A 134 13.40 14.44 -4.39
N TYR A 135 13.90 13.41 -5.06
CA TYR A 135 13.29 12.79 -6.24
C TYR A 135 11.78 12.52 -6.12
N TYR A 136 11.33 11.98 -4.97
CA TYR A 136 9.93 11.60 -4.77
C TYR A 136 9.05 12.79 -4.43
N GLN A 137 9.55 13.72 -3.63
CA GLN A 137 8.82 14.92 -3.25
C GLN A 137 8.66 15.89 -4.44
N GLU A 138 9.69 16.00 -5.29
CA GLU A 138 9.64 16.79 -6.54
C GLU A 138 8.61 16.26 -7.54
N ARG A 139 8.26 14.98 -7.45
CA ARG A 139 7.28 14.29 -8.31
C ARG A 139 5.91 14.15 -7.68
N MET A 140 5.72 14.71 -6.48
CA MET A 140 4.44 14.69 -5.79
C MET A 140 3.40 15.49 -6.56
N VAL A 141 2.26 14.85 -6.80
CA VAL A 141 1.10 15.44 -7.45
C VAL A 141 0.04 15.80 -6.40
N LYS A 142 -0.17 14.90 -5.44
CA LYS A 142 -1.13 15.10 -4.36
C LYS A 142 -0.77 14.28 -3.12
N ILE A 143 -1.08 14.81 -1.94
CA ILE A 143 -1.09 14.06 -0.68
C ILE A 143 -2.54 14.02 -0.19
N LEU A 144 -2.97 12.83 0.23
CA LEU A 144 -4.35 12.53 0.54
C LEU A 144 -4.46 11.81 1.87
N ARG A 145 -5.50 12.17 2.64
CA ARG A 145 -5.83 11.52 3.91
C ARG A 145 -7.11 10.71 3.77
N PHE A 146 -7.13 9.52 4.35
CA PHE A 146 -8.37 8.73 4.39
C PHE A 146 -9.41 9.43 5.27
N LYS A 147 -10.67 9.49 4.81
CA LYS A 147 -11.75 10.27 5.45
C LYS A 147 -11.92 9.99 6.95
N ASP A 148 -11.79 8.74 7.38
CA ASP A 148 -11.98 8.34 8.79
C ASP A 148 -10.77 8.70 9.68
N MET A 149 -9.69 9.21 9.08
CA MET A 149 -8.48 9.69 9.76
C MET A 149 -8.42 11.23 9.83
N LEU A 150 -9.33 11.96 9.19
CA LEU A 150 -9.37 13.43 9.24
C LEU A 150 -9.67 13.98 10.65
N SER A 151 -10.36 13.21 11.49
CA SER A 151 -10.79 13.62 12.83
C SER A 151 -10.04 12.91 13.96
N ARG A 152 -9.07 12.05 13.65
CA ARG A 152 -8.29 11.34 14.66
C ARG A 152 -7.13 12.23 15.13
N PRO A 153 -7.09 12.68 16.39
CA PRO A 153 -5.87 13.20 16.95
C PRO A 153 -4.84 12.06 16.98
N ASP A 154 -3.67 12.33 16.42
CA ASP A 154 -2.48 11.49 16.32
C ASP A 154 -2.46 10.31 17.32
N LYS A 155 -3.01 9.15 16.92
CA LYS A 155 -2.76 7.89 17.63
C LYS A 155 -1.65 7.18 16.87
N ALA A 156 -0.47 7.16 17.47
CA ALA A 156 0.66 6.35 16.99
C ALA A 156 0.19 4.90 16.79
N PRO A 157 0.57 4.25 15.66
CA PRO A 157 0.25 2.85 15.45
C PRO A 157 0.91 2.00 16.56
N THR A 158 0.15 1.04 17.08
CA THR A 158 0.65 0.05 18.04
C THR A 158 1.49 -0.96 17.27
N TYR A 159 2.80 -0.98 17.54
CA TYR A 159 3.74 -2.01 17.10
C TYR A 159 3.54 -3.32 17.85
#